data_AF-A0A1Q3D4R6-F1
#
_entry.id   AF-A0A1Q3D4R6-F1
#
_cell.length_a   1.000
_cell.length_b   1.000
_cell.length_c   1.000
_cell.angle_alpha   90.00
_cell.angle_beta   90.00
_cell.angle_gamma   90.00
#
_symmetry.space_group_name_H-M   'P 1'
#
loop_
_entity.id
_entity.type
_entity.pdbx_description
1 polymer ?
#
loop_
_entity_poly.entity_id
_entity_poly.type
_entity_poly.pdbx_seq_one_letter_code
_entity_poly.pdbx_strand_id
1 'polypeptide(L)'
;LLEMEEIMWWQKSRVAWLKDRDKNTKFFHLKVSQRRRNQISGIRDDQDHPLVNLPRVLDFIKAKVTSTMNEALCMAYRKEEVETALSQIHATKALGRD
;
A
#
# COMPACT_ATOMS: atom_id res chain seq x y z
N LEU A 1 -4.73 4.91 28.93
CA LEU A 1 -4.10 5.55 27.73
C LEU A 1 -4.50 4.81 26.45
N LEU A 2 -4.26 3.50 26.35
CA LEU A 2 -4.69 2.67 25.21
C LEU A 2 -6.21 2.67 24.97
N GLU A 3 -7.02 2.54 26.02
CA GLU A 3 -8.49 2.60 25.90
C GLU A 3 -9.01 3.93 25.33
N MET A 4 -8.37 5.04 25.71
CA MET A 4 -8.81 6.37 25.28
C MET A 4 -8.42 6.66 23.83
N GLU A 5 -7.28 6.14 23.41
CA GLU A 5 -6.83 6.15 22.02
C GLU A 5 -7.71 5.25 21.15
N GLU A 6 -8.07 4.06 21.64
CA GLU A 6 -8.97 3.12 20.97
C GLU A 6 -10.38 3.71 20.80
N ILE A 7 -10.94 4.35 21.83
CA ILE A 7 -12.21 5.09 21.76
C ILE A 7 -12.12 6.26 20.77
N MET A 8 -11.01 7.00 20.77
CA MET A 8 -10.79 8.11 19.84
C MET A 8 -10.74 7.62 18.37
N TRP A 9 -10.03 6.53 18.09
CA TRP A 9 -9.99 5.92 16.77
C TRP A 9 -11.34 5.32 16.37
N TRP A 10 -12.11 4.76 17.30
CA TRP A 10 -13.46 4.28 17.05
C TRP A 10 -14.42 5.40 16.65
N GLN A 11 -14.40 6.52 17.37
CA GLN A 11 -15.21 7.71 17.09
C GLN A 11 -14.81 8.40 15.77
N LYS A 12 -13.51 8.57 15.52
CA LYS A 12 -12.98 9.21 14.30
C LYS A 12 -13.26 8.41 13.04
N SER A 13 -13.20 7.09 13.15
CA SER A 13 -13.27 6.24 11.98
C SER A 13 -14.71 6.07 11.45
N ARG A 14 -15.76 6.22 12.29
CA ARG A 14 -17.18 5.95 11.92
C ARG A 14 -17.35 4.56 11.29
N VAL A 15 -16.44 3.62 11.52
CA VAL A 15 -16.36 2.40 10.72
C VAL A 15 -17.04 1.22 11.44
N ALA A 16 -18.19 0.82 10.90
CA ALA A 16 -18.91 -0.39 11.28
C ALA A 16 -18.11 -1.70 11.04
N TRP A 17 -17.02 -1.65 10.26
CA TRP A 17 -16.18 -2.82 9.91
C TRP A 17 -15.58 -3.56 11.11
N LEU A 18 -15.34 -2.85 12.21
CA LEU A 18 -14.70 -3.38 13.40
C LEU A 18 -15.65 -4.33 14.16
N LYS A 19 -16.97 -4.15 13.99
CA LYS A 19 -18.01 -5.02 14.57
C LYS A 19 -18.30 -6.23 13.69
N ASP A 20 -18.08 -6.13 12.37
CA ASP A 20 -18.58 -7.10 11.38
C ASP A 20 -17.54 -8.08 10.83
N ARG A 21 -16.27 -8.05 11.30
CA ARG A 21 -15.18 -9.02 11.00
C ARG A 21 -15.23 -9.59 9.57
N ASP A 22 -14.47 -9.02 8.64
CA ASP A 22 -14.23 -9.51 7.25
C ASP A 22 -15.43 -10.19 6.55
N LYS A 23 -16.65 -9.77 6.87
CA LYS A 23 -17.82 -10.16 6.09
C LYS A 23 -17.86 -9.22 4.92
N ASN A 24 -17.57 -9.77 3.75
CA ASN A 24 -17.94 -9.26 2.43
C ASN A 24 -19.47 -9.04 2.38
N THR A 25 -19.96 -8.03 3.09
CA THR A 25 -21.38 -7.74 3.24
C THR A 25 -21.92 -7.20 1.92
N LYS A 26 -23.22 -7.39 1.69
CA LYS A 26 -23.93 -6.78 0.54
C LYS A 26 -23.66 -5.28 0.44
N PHE A 27 -23.53 -4.59 1.58
CA PHE A 27 -23.17 -3.17 1.63
C PHE A 27 -21.81 -2.88 0.98
N PHE A 28 -20.77 -3.69 1.31
CA PHE A 28 -19.45 -3.55 0.70
C PHE A 28 -19.50 -3.80 -0.81
N HIS A 29 -20.15 -4.87 -1.26
CA HIS A 29 -20.30 -5.17 -2.68
C HIS A 29 -21.11 -4.10 -3.43
N LEU A 30 -22.15 -3.52 -2.82
CA LEU A 30 -22.89 -2.40 -3.39
C LEU A 30 -22.02 -1.15 -3.50
N LYS A 31 -21.22 -0.83 -2.47
CA LYS A 31 -20.28 0.30 -2.51
C LYS A 31 -19.17 0.12 -3.54
N VAL A 32 -18.60 -1.09 -3.65
CA VAL A 32 -17.61 -1.43 -4.69
C VAL A 32 -18.25 -1.38 -6.08
N SER A 33 -19.48 -1.90 -6.23
CA SER A 33 -20.19 -1.89 -7.52
C SER A 33 -20.52 -0.46 -7.99
N GLN A 34 -20.87 0.45 -7.08
CA GLN A 34 -21.05 1.87 -7.41
C GLN A 34 -19.73 2.53 -7.88
N ARG A 35 -18.58 2.09 -7.36
CA ARG A 35 -17.24 2.57 -7.77
C ARG A 35 -16.78 2.02 -9.12
N ARG A 36 -17.48 1.06 -9.75
CA ARG A 36 -17.20 0.64 -11.14
C ARG A 36 -17.29 1.79 -12.14
N ARG A 37 -18.07 2.83 -11.83
CA ARG A 37 -18.14 4.06 -12.65
C ARG A 37 -16.86 4.90 -12.62
N ASN A 38 -16.00 4.68 -11.63
CA ASN A 38 -14.69 5.35 -11.50
C ASN A 38 -13.55 4.45 -12.00
N GLN A 39 -13.85 3.49 -12.88
CA GLN A 39 -12.84 2.63 -13.47
C GLN A 39 -11.98 3.45 -14.44
N ILE A 40 -10.68 3.55 -14.13
CA ILE A 40 -9.70 4.10 -15.06
C ILE A 40 -9.42 3.01 -16.11
N SER A 41 -9.84 3.23 -17.36
CA SER A 41 -9.65 2.28 -18.46
C SER A 41 -8.25 2.35 -19.08
N GLY A 42 -7.54 3.45 -18.88
CA GLY A 42 -6.18 3.66 -19.36
C GLY A 42 -5.76 5.12 -19.18
N ILE A 43 -4.46 5.37 -19.25
CA ILE A 43 -3.90 6.73 -19.24
C ILE A 43 -4.00 7.29 -20.67
N ARG A 44 -4.35 8.56 -20.82
CA ARG A 44 -4.50 9.26 -22.09
C ARG A 44 -3.63 10.50 -22.12
N ASP A 45 -3.21 10.92 -23.32
CA ASP A 45 -2.52 12.20 -23.50
C ASP A 45 -3.51 13.38 -23.58
N ASP A 46 -2.98 14.60 -23.69
CA ASP A 46 -3.78 15.84 -23.76
C ASP A 46 -4.72 15.91 -24.98
N GLN A 47 -4.56 14.99 -25.95
CA GLN A 47 -5.39 14.85 -27.14
C GLN A 47 -6.34 13.64 -27.04
N ASP A 48 -6.54 13.10 -25.83
CA ASP A 48 -7.38 11.93 -25.51
C ASP A 48 -6.91 10.60 -26.14
N HIS A 49 -5.70 10.52 -26.68
CA HIS A 49 -5.17 9.29 -27.24
C HIS A 49 -4.66 8.34 -26.16
N PRO A 50 -4.93 7.02 -26.24
CA PRO A 50 -4.41 6.04 -25.29
C PRO A 50 -2.87 6.00 -25.25
N LEU A 51 -2.29 6.16 -24.06
CA LEU A 51 -0.88 5.94 -23.82
C LEU A 51 -0.60 4.44 -23.62
N VAL A 52 -0.45 3.72 -24.73
CA VAL A 52 -0.14 2.27 -24.73
C VAL A 52 1.36 1.97 -24.68
N ASN A 53 2.20 2.98 -24.89
CA ASN A 53 3.65 2.84 -24.94
C ASN A 53 4.26 3.12 -23.55
N LEU A 54 4.87 2.11 -22.94
CA LEU A 54 5.41 2.17 -21.57
C LEU A 54 6.42 3.32 -21.37
N PRO A 55 7.44 3.52 -22.24
CA PRO A 55 8.30 4.71 -22.19
C PRO A 55 7.54 6.04 -22.05
N ARG A 56 6.47 6.25 -22.84
CA ARG A 56 5.69 7.49 -22.82
C ARG A 56 4.88 7.66 -21.54
N VAL A 57 4.48 6.57 -20.89
CA VAL A 57 3.79 6.60 -19.59
C VAL A 57 4.75 7.03 -18.47
N LEU A 58 6.01 6.61 -18.54
CA LEU A 58 7.02 6.93 -17.52
C LEU A 58 7.34 8.43 -17.46
N ASP A 59 7.23 9.15 -18.58
CA ASP A 59 7.43 10.61 -18.63
C ASP A 59 6.47 11.36 -17.69
N PHE A 60 5.28 10.81 -17.42
CA PHE A 60 4.28 11.41 -16.54
C PHE A 60 4.43 10.99 -15.07
N ILE A 61 5.34 10.06 -14.76
CA ILE A 61 5.53 9.54 -13.41
C ILE A 61 6.82 10.13 -12.85
N LYS A 62 6.70 10.88 -11.74
CA LYS A 62 7.88 11.37 -11.01
C LYS A 62 8.70 10.18 -10.49
N ALA A 63 9.91 10.02 -11.00
CA ALA A 63 10.85 9.02 -10.51
C ALA A 63 11.13 9.24 -9.01
N LYS A 64 10.83 8.23 -8.20
CA LYS A 64 11.05 8.25 -6.74
C LYS A 64 12.37 7.58 -6.34
N VAL A 65 12.81 6.60 -7.12
CA VAL A 65 14.08 5.90 -6.90
C VAL A 65 15.11 6.48 -7.85
N THR A 66 16.15 7.10 -7.29
CA THR A 66 17.27 7.63 -8.08
C THR A 66 18.25 6.51 -8.43
N SER A 67 19.14 6.74 -9.40
CA SER A 67 20.22 5.78 -9.72
C SER A 67 21.05 5.44 -8.49
N THR A 68 21.40 6.45 -7.69
CA THR A 68 22.16 6.29 -6.46
C THR A 68 21.44 5.45 -5.41
N MET A 69 20.12 5.61 -5.27
CA MET A 69 19.30 4.76 -4.40
C MET A 69 19.30 3.32 -4.91
N ASN A 70 19.17 3.12 -6.22
CA ASN A 70 19.16 1.79 -6.81
C ASN A 70 20.52 1.09 -6.66
N GLU A 71 21.62 1.81 -6.89
CA GLU A 71 22.98 1.34 -6.64
C GLU A 71 23.14 0.90 -5.18
N ALA A 72 22.72 1.74 -4.22
CA ALA A 72 22.78 1.40 -2.81
C ALA A 72 21.93 0.17 -2.45
N LEU A 73 20.74 0.01 -3.06
CA LEU A 73 19.87 -1.15 -2.84
C LEU A 73 20.42 -2.45 -3.46
N CYS A 74 21.18 -2.34 -4.55
CA CYS A 74 21.79 -3.48 -5.23
C CYS A 74 23.21 -3.81 -4.73
N MET A 75 23.78 -2.98 -3.85
CA MET A 75 25.07 -3.27 -3.23
C MET A 75 25.00 -4.48 -2.30
N ALA A 76 26.14 -5.14 -2.12
CA ALA A 76 26.27 -6.22 -1.16
C ALA A 76 26.06 -5.69 0.27
N TYR A 77 25.24 -6.40 1.05
CA TYR A 77 25.01 -6.09 2.46
C TYR A 77 26.30 -6.23 3.28
N ARG A 78 26.46 -5.33 4.24
CA ARG A 78 27.53 -5.43 5.25
C ARG A 78 27.08 -6.24 6.44
N LYS A 79 28.04 -6.81 7.16
CA LYS A 79 27.79 -7.64 8.34
C LYS A 79 27.01 -6.86 9.41
N GLU A 80 27.37 -5.60 9.63
CA GLU A 80 26.78 -4.74 10.65
C GLU A 80 25.32 -4.38 10.34
N GLU A 81 24.96 -4.25 9.05
CA GLU A 81 23.58 -4.02 8.61
C GLU A 81 22.71 -5.24 8.90
N VAL A 82 23.24 -6.43 8.64
CA VAL A 82 22.56 -7.71 8.92
C VAL A 82 22.36 -7.89 10.43
N GLU A 83 23.38 -7.61 11.24
CA GLU A 83 23.29 -7.69 12.71
C GLU A 83 22.26 -6.71 13.27
N THR A 84 22.29 -5.45 12.80
CA THR A 84 21.33 -4.42 13.22
C THR A 84 19.90 -4.81 12.84
N ALA A 85 19.70 -5.31 11.62
CA ALA A 85 18.40 -5.78 11.16
C ALA A 85 17.89 -6.95 12.01
N LEU A 86 18.75 -7.92 12.34
CA LEU A 86 18.40 -9.04 13.23
C LEU A 86 18.03 -8.56 14.63
N SER A 87 18.74 -7.59 15.19
CA SER A 87 18.43 -7.02 16.52
C SER A 87 17.11 -6.26 16.56
N GLN A 88 16.63 -5.74 15.42
CA GLN A 88 15.33 -5.05 15.31
C GLN A 88 14.15 -6.02 15.10
N ILE A 89 14.39 -7.31 14.94
CA ILE A 89 13.33 -8.32 14.86
C ILE A 89 12.75 -8.53 16.28
N HIS A 90 11.72 -7.76 16.62
CA HIS A 90 10.91 -8.00 17.82
C HIS A 90 10.15 -9.33 17.70
N ALA A 91 9.81 -9.93 18.86
CA ALA A 91 9.08 -11.20 19.00
C ALA A 91 7.62 -11.19 18.45
N THR A 92 7.24 -10.17 17.68
CA THR A 92 5.92 -9.99 17.06
C THR A 92 5.81 -10.59 15.67
N LYS A 93 6.82 -11.32 15.19
CA LYS A 93 6.66 -12.14 13.98
C LYS A 93 5.70 -13.29 14.28
N ALA A 94 4.68 -13.42 13.43
CA ALA A 94 3.78 -14.57 13.47
C ALA A 94 4.59 -15.86 13.24
N LEU A 95 4.44 -16.83 14.14
CA LEU A 95 5.01 -18.17 13.96
C LEU A 95 4.40 -18.76 12.68
N GLY A 96 5.25 -19.07 11.70
CA GLY A 96 4.83 -19.81 10.52
C GLY A 96 4.40 -21.22 10.89
N ARG A 97 3.59 -21.86 10.05
CA ARG A 97 3.23 -23.27 10.20
C ARG A 97 4.44 -24.11 9.76
N ASP A 98 4.86 -24.99 10.66
CA ASP A 98 5.88 -26.02 10.51
C ASP A 98 5.49 -27.12 9.50
#